data_AF-A0A9X1FBX5-F1
#
_entry.id   AF-A0A9X1FBX5-F1
#
_cell.length_a   1.000
_cell.length_b   1.000
_cell.length_c   1.000
_cell.angle_alpha   90.00
_cell.angle_beta   90.00
_cell.angle_gamma   90.00
#
_symmetry.space_group_name_H-M   'P 1'
#
loop_
_entity.id
_entity.type
_entity.pdbx_description
1 polymer ?
#
loop_
_entity_poly.entity_id
_entity_poly.type
_entity_poly.pdbx_seq_one_letter_code
_entity_poly.pdbx_strand_id
1 'polypeptide(L)'
;MEILKRILNFYINSSIHVALAVYALTWITGLQFGLDYDENVLYFVFFATITGYNFVKYFGVAKFHHRSLAGWLRSIQIFSFLAFIALCYYAYQLKTNTLLLIGFLGVITFLYAIPLLPMHYFRDNQKKLREISGLKIYVIALVWAFTTVVLPLTDNEIDINTDAVITSIQRFVFVIVLMLPFEIRDLNYDSVKLSTIPQRIGVKNTKIIGILLLIVFFFLEYFKDEIDSKAIISTLMITLIALMFVIFSNKHQSKYYSAFWVESIPILWLGILLVLG
;
A
#
# COMPACT_ATOMS: atom_id res chain seq x y z
N MET A 1 9.89 10.63 26.99
CA MET A 1 8.88 9.72 26.39
C MET A 1 7.85 10.44 25.51
N GLU A 2 7.34 11.63 25.88
CA GLU A 2 6.38 12.36 25.03
C GLU A 2 6.92 12.77 23.65
N ILE A 3 8.17 13.24 23.57
CA ILE A 3 8.79 13.70 22.32
C ILE A 3 8.86 12.55 21.31
N LEU A 4 9.36 11.38 21.72
CA LEU A 4 9.43 10.18 20.87
C LEU A 4 8.05 9.77 20.36
N LYS A 5 7.03 9.81 21.22
CA LYS A 5 5.64 9.51 20.83
C LYS A 5 5.10 10.53 19.83
N ARG A 6 5.43 11.81 19.95
CA ARG A 6 5.03 12.86 18.99
C ARG A 6 5.71 12.65 17.62
N ILE A 7 7.01 12.35 17.61
CA ILE A 7 7.77 12.06 16.39
C ILE A 7 7.20 10.82 15.70
N LEU A 8 6.97 9.73 16.43
CA LEU A 8 6.41 8.50 15.88
C LEU A 8 4.99 8.71 15.33
N ASN A 9 4.16 9.48 16.05
CA ASN A 9 2.84 9.85 15.55
C ASN A 9 2.94 10.68 14.27
N PHE A 10 3.95 11.55 14.13
CA PHE A 10 4.11 12.37 12.93
C PHE A 10 4.47 11.48 11.77
N TYR A 11 5.48 10.64 11.96
CA TYR A 11 5.95 9.65 11.01
C TYR A 11 4.82 8.76 10.44
N ILE A 12 3.95 8.22 11.30
CA ILE A 12 2.82 7.39 10.87
C ILE A 12 1.70 8.24 10.25
N ASN A 13 1.31 9.34 10.89
CA ASN A 13 0.15 10.12 10.43
C ASN A 13 0.44 10.89 9.13
N SER A 14 1.70 11.24 8.86
CA SER A 14 2.17 11.84 7.60
C SER A 14 2.48 10.81 6.50
N SER A 15 2.18 9.54 6.74
CA SER A 15 2.30 8.45 5.76
C SER A 15 3.74 8.15 5.31
N ILE A 16 4.75 8.54 6.09
CA ILE A 16 6.16 8.22 5.79
C ILE A 16 6.39 6.71 5.93
N HIS A 17 5.80 6.08 6.95
CA HIS A 17 5.98 4.65 7.20
C HIS A 17 5.51 3.78 6.04
N VAL A 18 4.27 3.98 5.60
CA VAL A 18 3.71 3.30 4.43
C VAL A 18 4.49 3.61 3.15
N ALA A 19 5.01 4.83 3.00
CA ALA A 19 5.84 5.18 1.85
C ALA A 19 7.15 4.39 1.80
N LEU A 20 7.81 4.16 2.94
CA LEU A 20 8.96 3.27 3.02
C LEU A 20 8.59 1.81 2.72
N ALA A 21 7.38 1.39 3.07
CA ALA A 21 6.91 0.05 2.75
C ALA A 21 6.72 -0.14 1.24
N VAL A 22 6.07 0.81 0.55
CA VAL A 22 5.89 0.77 -0.92
C VAL A 22 7.23 0.91 -1.64
N TYR A 23 8.11 1.79 -1.14
CA TYR A 23 9.50 1.90 -1.60
C TYR A 23 10.22 0.55 -1.52
N ALA A 24 10.13 -0.13 -0.38
CA ALA A 24 10.78 -1.42 -0.17
C ALA A 24 10.27 -2.49 -1.15
N LEU A 25 8.96 -2.55 -1.40
CA LEU A 25 8.38 -3.48 -2.39
C LEU A 25 8.87 -3.16 -3.80
N THR A 26 9.01 -1.89 -4.15
CA THR A 26 9.52 -1.45 -5.45
C THR A 26 10.98 -1.89 -5.60
N TRP A 27 11.78 -1.72 -4.56
CA TRP A 27 13.17 -2.13 -4.59
C TRP A 27 13.35 -3.65 -4.59
N ILE A 28 12.48 -4.40 -3.90
CA ILE A 28 12.44 -5.87 -4.01
C ILE A 28 12.21 -6.31 -5.46
N THR A 29 11.29 -5.65 -6.19
CA THR A 29 11.12 -5.95 -7.63
C THR A 29 12.41 -5.66 -8.40
N GLY A 30 13.07 -4.53 -8.15
CA GLY A 30 14.35 -4.22 -8.78
C GLY A 30 15.38 -5.34 -8.58
N LEU A 31 15.56 -5.78 -7.34
CA LEU A 31 16.47 -6.89 -7.01
C LEU A 31 16.07 -8.21 -7.68
N GLN A 32 14.77 -8.55 -7.72
CA GLN A 32 14.28 -9.80 -8.31
C GLN A 32 14.43 -9.84 -9.84
N PHE A 33 14.40 -8.69 -10.50
CA PHE A 33 14.55 -8.58 -11.96
C PHE A 33 15.96 -8.12 -12.37
N GLY A 34 16.91 -8.13 -11.45
CA GLY A 34 18.31 -7.77 -11.73
C GLY A 34 18.53 -6.31 -12.14
N LEU A 35 17.66 -5.40 -11.70
CA LEU A 35 17.80 -3.97 -11.96
C LEU A 35 18.82 -3.33 -11.02
N ASP A 36 19.56 -2.37 -11.56
CA ASP A 36 20.36 -1.45 -10.76
C ASP A 36 19.48 -0.56 -9.88
N TYR A 37 20.10 0.08 -8.88
CA TYR A 37 19.41 0.99 -7.99
C TYR A 37 18.94 2.25 -8.73
N ASP A 38 17.66 2.26 -9.09
CA ASP A 38 17.00 3.37 -9.75
C ASP A 38 16.48 4.38 -8.73
N GLU A 39 17.30 5.38 -8.44
CA GLU A 39 16.98 6.47 -7.53
C GLU A 39 15.68 7.19 -7.91
N ASN A 40 15.44 7.39 -9.20
CA ASN A 40 14.34 8.21 -9.70
C ASN A 40 13.00 7.52 -9.47
N VAL A 41 12.89 6.25 -9.86
CA VAL A 41 11.67 5.47 -9.64
C VAL A 41 11.40 5.30 -8.14
N LEU A 42 12.42 4.96 -7.36
CA LEU A 42 12.25 4.68 -5.94
C LEU A 42 11.78 5.91 -5.16
N TYR A 43 12.42 7.07 -5.36
CA TYR A 43 11.98 8.29 -4.70
C TYR A 43 10.67 8.83 -5.27
N PHE A 44 10.41 8.69 -6.57
CA PHE A 44 9.10 8.98 -7.13
C PHE A 44 8.00 8.22 -6.37
N VAL A 45 8.14 6.90 -6.24
CA VAL A 45 7.17 6.04 -5.56
C VAL A 45 7.00 6.43 -4.10
N PHE A 46 8.10 6.76 -3.40
CA PHE A 46 8.05 7.23 -2.02
C PHE A 46 7.22 8.51 -1.87
N PHE A 47 7.54 9.56 -2.64
CA PHE A 47 6.83 10.84 -2.55
C PHE A 47 5.41 10.77 -3.11
N ALA A 48 5.16 9.90 -4.10
CA ALA A 48 3.82 9.61 -4.62
C ALA A 48 2.94 8.97 -3.53
N THR A 49 3.51 8.02 -2.78
CA THR A 49 2.81 7.35 -1.68
C THR A 49 2.46 8.35 -0.57
N ILE A 50 3.39 9.20 -0.15
CA ILE A 50 3.11 10.26 0.85
C ILE A 50 1.97 11.16 0.37
N THR A 51 2.08 11.67 -0.85
CA THR A 51 1.10 12.59 -1.45
C THR A 51 -0.27 11.94 -1.53
N GLY A 52 -0.36 10.76 -2.15
CA GLY A 52 -1.62 10.03 -2.37
C GLY A 52 -2.31 9.63 -1.05
N TYR A 53 -1.57 9.06 -0.11
CA TYR A 53 -2.15 8.66 1.18
C TYR A 53 -2.59 9.85 2.02
N ASN A 54 -1.80 10.93 2.08
CA ASN A 54 -2.19 12.13 2.83
C ASN A 54 -3.37 12.84 2.17
N PHE A 55 -3.42 12.87 0.84
CA PHE A 55 -4.60 13.35 0.11
C PHE A 55 -5.84 12.55 0.52
N VAL A 56 -5.84 11.22 0.37
CA VAL A 56 -6.97 10.35 0.75
C VAL A 56 -7.36 10.49 2.23
N LYS A 57 -6.38 10.64 3.13
CA LYS A 57 -6.59 10.72 4.59
C LYS A 57 -7.20 12.05 5.01
N TYR A 58 -6.83 13.17 4.38
CA TYR A 58 -7.17 14.51 4.86
C TYR A 58 -8.07 15.35 3.94
N PHE A 59 -8.37 14.90 2.72
CA PHE A 59 -9.18 15.62 1.71
C PHE A 59 -10.51 16.15 2.25
N GLY A 60 -11.17 15.43 3.17
CA GLY A 60 -12.45 15.84 3.78
C GLY A 60 -12.36 16.49 5.17
N VAL A 61 -11.22 16.39 5.85
CA VAL A 61 -11.06 16.82 7.26
C VAL A 61 -10.71 18.30 7.37
N ALA A 62 -10.07 18.86 6.35
CA ALA A 62 -9.68 20.28 6.31
C ALA A 62 -10.87 21.26 6.34
N LYS A 63 -12.12 20.79 6.21
CA LYS A 63 -13.34 21.62 6.27
C LYS A 63 -13.79 21.98 7.68
N PHE A 64 -13.29 21.33 8.74
CA PHE A 64 -13.76 21.56 10.11
C PHE A 64 -12.81 22.48 10.92
N HIS A 65 -13.30 23.67 11.26
CA HIS A 65 -12.59 24.71 12.01
C HIS A 65 -12.44 24.35 13.51
N HIS A 66 -11.53 23.45 13.87
CA HIS A 66 -11.06 23.28 15.26
C HIS A 66 -9.62 23.76 15.41
N ARG A 67 -9.41 24.82 16.20
CA ARG A 67 -8.14 25.56 16.31
C ARG A 67 -6.94 24.71 16.77
N SER A 68 -7.15 23.68 17.60
CA SER A 68 -6.09 22.76 18.05
C SER A 68 -5.75 21.67 17.01
N LEU A 69 -6.73 21.22 16.24
CA LEU A 69 -6.53 20.32 15.09
C LEU A 69 -5.69 21.00 13.99
N ALA A 70 -5.81 22.33 13.89
CA ALA A 70 -5.16 23.12 12.85
C ALA A 70 -3.63 23.09 12.89
N GLY A 71 -2.98 23.05 14.06
CA GLY A 71 -1.52 23.13 14.17
C GLY A 71 -0.80 21.90 13.61
N TRP A 72 -1.16 20.72 14.13
CA TRP A 72 -0.63 19.44 13.67
C TRP A 72 -0.95 19.16 12.20
N LEU A 73 -2.21 19.40 11.82
CA LEU A 73 -2.66 19.19 10.44
C LEU A 73 -1.92 20.13 9.47
N ARG A 74 -1.66 21.38 9.89
CA ARG A 74 -0.84 22.32 9.11
C ARG A 74 0.58 21.81 8.89
N SER A 75 1.22 21.24 9.91
CA SER A 75 2.55 20.62 9.74
C SER A 75 2.52 19.47 8.73
N ILE A 76 1.50 18.60 8.78
CA ILE A 76 1.33 17.53 7.79
C ILE A 76 1.05 18.09 6.39
N GLN A 77 0.27 19.17 6.27
CA GLN A 77 0.00 19.82 4.98
C GLN A 77 1.26 20.41 4.36
N ILE A 78 2.06 21.15 5.14
CA ILE A 78 3.34 21.70 4.68
C ILE A 78 4.27 20.57 4.23
N PHE A 79 4.39 19.51 5.05
CA PHE A 79 5.18 18.34 4.68
C PHE A 79 4.67 17.66 3.40
N SER A 80 3.35 17.50 3.26
CA SER A 80 2.74 16.90 2.07
C SER A 80 2.96 17.75 0.82
N PHE A 81 2.96 19.08 0.96
CA PHE A 81 3.26 20.00 -0.13
C PHE A 81 4.71 19.91 -0.58
N LEU A 82 5.66 19.84 0.37
CA LEU A 82 7.08 19.63 0.05
C LEU A 82 7.30 18.25 -0.61
N ALA A 83 6.63 17.21 -0.11
CA ALA A 83 6.63 15.89 -0.75
C ALA A 83 6.05 15.93 -2.16
N PHE A 84 5.00 16.72 -2.40
CA PHE A 84 4.43 16.90 -3.74
C PHE A 84 5.40 17.60 -4.71
N ILE A 85 6.16 18.61 -4.25
CA ILE A 85 7.20 19.24 -5.07
C ILE A 85 8.28 18.22 -5.44
N ALA A 86 8.74 17.42 -4.46
CA ALA A 86 9.71 16.36 -4.71
C ALA A 86 9.15 15.29 -5.67
N LEU A 87 7.88 14.92 -5.53
CA LEU A 87 7.17 14.05 -6.46
C LEU A 87 7.24 14.59 -7.89
N CYS A 88 6.92 15.87 -8.11
CA CYS A 88 6.99 16.48 -9.44
C CYS A 88 8.41 16.48 -10.01
N TYR A 89 9.42 16.71 -9.17
CA TYR A 89 10.82 16.66 -9.58
C TYR A 89 11.22 15.26 -10.06
N TYR A 90 10.92 14.20 -9.29
CA TYR A 90 11.23 12.84 -9.71
C TYR A 90 10.38 12.36 -10.88
N ALA A 91 9.11 12.78 -10.98
CA ALA A 91 8.25 12.48 -12.12
C ALA A 91 8.85 13.01 -13.43
N TYR A 92 9.43 14.21 -13.42
CA TYR A 92 10.08 14.80 -14.58
C TYR A 92 11.27 13.98 -15.09
N GLN A 93 11.88 13.16 -14.23
CA GLN A 93 13.02 12.32 -14.58
C GLN A 93 12.63 10.95 -15.15
N LEU A 94 11.34 10.56 -15.07
CA LEU A 94 10.85 9.26 -15.56
C LEU A 94 10.56 9.28 -17.05
N LYS A 95 10.58 8.09 -17.67
CA LYS A 95 10.25 7.92 -19.09
C LYS A 95 8.78 8.19 -19.37
N THR A 96 8.46 8.61 -20.60
CA THR A 96 7.10 8.97 -21.02
C THR A 96 6.09 7.82 -20.85
N ASN A 97 6.49 6.58 -21.14
CA ASN A 97 5.62 5.42 -20.95
C ASN A 97 5.26 5.22 -19.47
N THR A 98 6.23 5.40 -18.58
CA THR A 98 6.03 5.37 -17.13
C THR A 98 5.09 6.49 -16.67
N LEU A 99 5.23 7.69 -17.22
CA LEU A 99 4.34 8.83 -16.93
C LEU A 99 2.88 8.56 -17.34
N LEU A 100 2.65 7.88 -18.48
CA LEU A 100 1.30 7.48 -18.89
C LEU A 100 0.68 6.49 -17.89
N LEU A 101 1.46 5.50 -17.45
CA LEU A 101 1.03 4.55 -16.43
C LEU A 101 0.72 5.26 -15.10
N ILE A 102 1.58 6.17 -14.67
CA ILE A 102 1.38 7.00 -13.48
C ILE A 102 0.09 7.83 -13.61
N GLY A 103 -0.15 8.44 -14.76
CA GLY A 103 -1.37 9.20 -15.02
C GLY A 103 -2.62 8.34 -14.83
N PHE A 104 -2.61 7.13 -15.39
CA PHE A 104 -3.70 6.16 -15.22
C PHE A 104 -3.91 5.75 -13.75
N LEU A 105 -2.85 5.38 -13.03
CA LEU A 105 -2.92 5.02 -11.61
C LEU A 105 -3.35 6.20 -10.73
N GLY A 106 -2.92 7.41 -11.08
CA GLY A 106 -3.30 8.66 -10.44
C GLY A 106 -4.80 8.92 -10.57
N VAL A 107 -5.38 8.69 -11.75
CA VAL A 107 -6.83 8.77 -11.96
C VAL A 107 -7.56 7.76 -11.09
N ILE A 108 -7.13 6.48 -11.06
CA ILE A 108 -7.74 5.47 -10.18
C ILE A 108 -7.71 5.92 -8.71
N THR A 109 -6.56 6.43 -8.25
CA THR A 109 -6.38 6.90 -6.87
C THR A 109 -7.27 8.11 -6.56
N PHE A 110 -7.41 9.03 -7.51
CA PHE A 110 -8.28 10.19 -7.37
C PHE A 110 -9.75 9.81 -7.30
N LEU A 111 -10.20 8.93 -8.19
CA LEU A 111 -11.57 8.39 -8.21
C LEU A 111 -11.87 7.54 -6.97
N TYR A 112 -10.85 6.90 -6.38
CA TYR A 112 -10.97 6.21 -5.10
C TYR A 112 -11.30 7.18 -3.95
N ALA A 113 -10.68 8.37 -3.94
CA ALA A 113 -10.83 9.38 -2.89
C ALA A 113 -12.07 10.27 -3.06
N ILE A 114 -12.40 10.63 -4.31
CA ILE A 114 -13.46 11.57 -4.67
C ILE A 114 -14.66 10.81 -5.23
N PRO A 115 -15.91 11.12 -4.81
CA PRO A 115 -17.09 10.52 -5.44
C PRO A 115 -17.10 10.81 -6.94
N LEU A 116 -17.16 9.73 -7.74
CA LEU A 116 -17.27 9.76 -9.19
C LEU A 116 -18.52 10.53 -9.63
N LEU A 117 -18.32 11.76 -10.12
CA LEU A 117 -19.22 12.56 -10.97
C LEU A 117 -20.69 12.76 -10.49
N PRO A 118 -21.25 13.98 -10.61
CA PRO A 118 -22.69 14.21 -10.36
C PRO A 118 -23.51 13.66 -11.53
N MET A 119 -23.65 12.34 -11.63
CA MET A 119 -24.49 11.71 -12.65
C MET A 119 -25.93 11.71 -12.13
N HIS A 120 -26.65 12.80 -12.43
CA HIS A 120 -28.02 13.09 -11.97
C HIS A 120 -29.07 12.03 -12.38
N TYR A 121 -28.68 10.98 -13.11
CA TYR A 121 -29.59 9.97 -13.67
C TYR A 121 -29.65 8.66 -12.86
N PHE A 122 -28.77 8.44 -11.88
CA PHE A 122 -28.80 7.24 -11.03
C PHE A 122 -28.95 7.59 -9.54
N ARG A 123 -30.20 7.67 -9.10
CA ARG A 123 -30.71 7.21 -7.78
C ARG A 123 -29.84 7.53 -6.55
N ASP A 124 -30.06 8.72 -5.98
CA ASP A 124 -30.09 9.10 -4.54
C ASP A 124 -29.02 8.59 -3.55
N ASN A 125 -27.88 8.06 -4.00
CA ASN A 125 -26.78 7.68 -3.11
C ASN A 125 -25.44 7.86 -3.82
N GLN A 126 -24.89 9.06 -3.68
CA GLN A 126 -23.52 9.40 -4.05
C GLN A 126 -22.54 8.55 -3.21
N LYS A 127 -22.11 7.39 -3.74
CA LYS A 127 -21.15 6.51 -3.05
C LYS A 127 -19.75 6.73 -3.61
N LYS A 128 -18.77 7.01 -2.74
CA LYS A 128 -17.34 7.01 -3.13
C LYS A 128 -16.90 5.58 -3.45
N LEU A 129 -15.93 5.37 -4.35
CA LEU A 129 -15.35 4.03 -4.58
C LEU A 129 -14.85 3.39 -3.27
N ARG A 130 -14.25 4.19 -2.38
CA ARG A 130 -13.88 3.80 -1.01
C ARG A 130 -15.05 3.35 -0.12
N GLU A 131 -16.27 3.81 -0.42
CA GLU A 131 -17.49 3.47 0.30
C GLU A 131 -18.26 2.31 -0.35
N ILE A 132 -17.79 1.82 -1.51
CA ILE A 132 -18.33 0.60 -2.12
C ILE A 132 -17.84 -0.61 -1.35
N SER A 133 -18.80 -1.46 -1.00
CA SER A 133 -18.56 -2.56 -0.09
C SER A 133 -17.53 -3.56 -0.63
N GLY A 134 -16.53 -3.88 0.18
CA GLY A 134 -15.49 -4.88 -0.13
C GLY A 134 -14.45 -4.46 -1.18
N LEU A 135 -14.76 -3.51 -2.08
CA LEU A 135 -13.87 -3.11 -3.19
C LEU A 135 -12.61 -2.37 -2.73
N LYS A 136 -12.68 -1.71 -1.57
CA LYS A 136 -11.65 -0.83 -1.00
C LYS A 136 -10.25 -1.45 -1.01
N ILE A 137 -10.09 -2.65 -0.48
CA ILE A 137 -8.77 -3.28 -0.34
C ILE A 137 -8.22 -3.78 -1.67
N TYR A 138 -9.09 -4.18 -2.61
CA TYR A 138 -8.67 -4.68 -3.92
C TYR A 138 -8.13 -3.55 -4.80
N VAL A 139 -8.74 -2.36 -4.74
CA VAL A 139 -8.21 -1.18 -5.46
C VAL A 139 -6.84 -0.79 -4.91
N ILE A 140 -6.67 -0.80 -3.58
CA ILE A 140 -5.36 -0.50 -2.96
C ILE A 140 -4.32 -1.54 -3.39
N ALA A 141 -4.65 -2.83 -3.31
CA ALA A 141 -3.75 -3.89 -3.74
C ALA A 141 -3.37 -3.81 -5.22
N LEU A 142 -4.33 -3.44 -6.08
CA LEU A 142 -4.08 -3.25 -7.51
C LEU A 142 -3.12 -2.09 -7.76
N VAL A 143 -3.38 -0.93 -7.15
CA VAL A 143 -2.49 0.23 -7.29
C VAL A 143 -1.09 -0.09 -6.77
N TRP A 144 -0.96 -0.80 -5.64
CA TRP A 144 0.34 -1.24 -5.13
C TRP A 144 1.04 -2.20 -6.08
N ALA A 145 0.34 -3.20 -6.62
CA ALA A 145 0.94 -4.17 -7.54
C ALA A 145 1.52 -3.46 -8.78
N PHE A 146 0.74 -2.59 -9.42
CA PHE A 146 1.21 -1.83 -10.58
C PHE A 146 2.33 -0.84 -10.22
N THR A 147 2.23 -0.15 -9.08
CA THR A 147 3.24 0.83 -8.65
C THR A 147 4.57 0.18 -8.27
N THR A 148 4.53 -0.99 -7.64
CA THR A 148 5.74 -1.63 -7.08
C THR A 148 6.33 -2.68 -8.02
N VAL A 149 5.60 -3.14 -9.03
CA VAL A 149 6.08 -4.14 -10.00
C VAL A 149 6.14 -3.57 -11.40
N VAL A 150 5.01 -3.17 -11.97
CA VAL A 150 4.93 -2.77 -13.39
C VAL A 150 5.67 -1.45 -13.65
N LEU A 151 5.58 -0.49 -12.73
CA LEU A 151 6.19 0.83 -12.89
C LEU A 151 7.73 0.77 -12.98
N PRO A 152 8.49 0.16 -12.03
CA PRO A 152 9.94 0.07 -12.16
C PRO A 152 10.39 -0.71 -13.40
N LEU A 153 9.66 -1.76 -13.80
CA LEU A 153 9.97 -2.52 -15.01
C LEU A 153 9.75 -1.67 -16.28
N THR A 154 8.65 -0.92 -16.33
CA THR A 154 8.34 -0.04 -17.48
C THR A 154 9.38 1.07 -17.62
N ASP A 155 9.81 1.67 -16.51
CA ASP A 155 10.81 2.75 -16.56
C ASP A 155 12.20 2.23 -16.94
N ASN A 156 12.54 1.01 -16.53
CA ASN A 156 13.78 0.34 -16.92
C ASN A 156 13.69 -0.39 -18.27
N GLU A 157 12.60 -0.20 -19.03
CA GLU A 157 12.37 -0.82 -20.35
C GLU A 157 12.49 -2.36 -20.34
N ILE A 158 12.11 -2.98 -19.22
CA ILE A 158 11.96 -4.43 -19.11
C ILE A 158 10.58 -4.83 -19.61
N ASP A 159 10.54 -5.78 -20.54
CA ASP A 159 9.30 -6.33 -21.06
C ASP A 159 8.49 -7.04 -19.96
N ILE A 160 7.18 -6.83 -19.96
CA ILE A 160 6.26 -7.49 -19.02
C ILE A 160 6.02 -8.93 -19.48
N ASN A 161 6.94 -9.81 -19.07
CA ASN A 161 6.88 -11.25 -19.31
C ASN A 161 5.99 -11.98 -18.27
N THR A 162 5.93 -13.31 -18.35
CA THR A 162 5.18 -14.16 -17.43
C THR A 162 5.58 -13.94 -15.96
N ASP A 163 6.88 -13.83 -15.68
CA ASP A 163 7.40 -13.63 -14.33
C ASP A 163 6.99 -12.27 -13.74
N ALA A 164 6.93 -11.22 -14.56
CA ALA A 164 6.41 -9.91 -14.17
C ALA A 164 4.91 -9.97 -13.84
N VAL A 165 4.13 -10.73 -14.62
CA VAL A 165 2.70 -10.96 -14.36
C VAL A 165 2.50 -11.75 -13.07
N ILE A 166 3.25 -12.85 -12.87
CA ILE A 166 3.20 -13.65 -11.64
C ILE A 166 3.59 -12.80 -10.43
N THR A 167 4.67 -12.02 -10.53
CA THR A 167 5.11 -11.12 -9.46
C THR A 167 4.06 -10.05 -9.15
N SER A 168 3.37 -9.53 -10.17
CA SER A 168 2.26 -8.58 -9.98
C SER A 168 1.08 -9.22 -9.24
N ILE A 169 0.69 -10.45 -9.60
CA ILE A 169 -0.37 -11.20 -8.92
C ILE A 169 0.05 -11.53 -7.47
N GLN A 170 1.29 -11.98 -7.29
CA GLN A 170 1.87 -12.28 -5.99
C GLN A 170 1.86 -11.03 -5.08
N ARG A 171 2.26 -9.88 -5.61
CA ARG A 171 2.21 -8.59 -4.91
C ARG A 171 0.78 -8.19 -4.55
N PHE A 172 -0.16 -8.34 -5.48
CA PHE A 172 -1.58 -8.08 -5.23
C PHE A 172 -2.13 -8.92 -4.08
N VAL A 173 -1.88 -10.23 -4.09
CA VAL A 173 -2.29 -11.15 -3.01
C VAL A 173 -1.65 -10.76 -1.69
N PHE A 174 -0.34 -10.47 -1.69
CA PHE A 174 0.38 -10.07 -0.49
C PHE A 174 -0.19 -8.80 0.15
N VAL A 175 -0.48 -7.78 -0.65
CA VAL A 175 -1.05 -6.52 -0.15
C VAL A 175 -2.45 -6.73 0.41
N ILE A 176 -3.28 -7.59 -0.20
CA ILE A 176 -4.58 -7.97 0.40
C ILE A 176 -4.38 -8.55 1.79
N VAL A 177 -3.44 -9.48 1.97
CA VAL A 177 -3.14 -10.10 3.27
C VAL A 177 -2.72 -9.04 4.29
N LEU A 178 -1.82 -8.13 3.92
CA LEU A 178 -1.36 -7.05 4.81
C LEU A 178 -2.50 -6.12 5.25
N MET A 179 -3.56 -6.00 4.45
CA MET A 179 -4.73 -5.18 4.77
C MET A 179 -5.71 -5.88 5.73
N LEU A 180 -5.68 -7.21 5.88
CA LEU A 180 -6.62 -7.94 6.74
C LEU A 180 -6.53 -7.54 8.22
N PRO A 181 -5.33 -7.38 8.84
CA PRO A 181 -5.22 -6.87 10.21
C PRO A 181 -5.85 -5.49 10.40
N PHE A 182 -5.76 -4.61 9.39
CA PHE A 182 -6.37 -3.28 9.41
C PHE A 182 -7.90 -3.40 9.39
N GLU A 183 -8.45 -4.20 8.48
CA GLU A 183 -9.90 -4.40 8.38
C GLU A 183 -10.46 -5.05 9.66
N ILE A 184 -9.72 -5.95 10.31
CA ILE A 184 -10.10 -6.55 11.60
C ILE A 184 -10.11 -5.52 12.73
N ARG A 185 -9.11 -4.62 12.77
CA ARG A 185 -9.04 -3.50 13.73
C ARG A 185 -10.21 -2.55 13.54
N ASP A 186 -10.50 -2.21 12.29
CA ASP A 186 -11.40 -1.13 11.93
C ASP A 186 -12.87 -1.54 12.07
N LEU A 187 -13.17 -2.83 12.32
CA LEU A 187 -14.52 -3.33 12.66
C LEU A 187 -15.25 -2.53 13.75
N ASN A 188 -14.53 -1.96 14.71
CA ASN A 188 -15.13 -1.19 15.80
C ASN A 188 -15.56 0.23 15.39
N TYR A 189 -15.04 0.74 14.27
CA TYR A 189 -15.20 2.13 13.84
C TYR A 189 -15.91 2.23 12.48
N ASP A 190 -15.76 1.22 11.64
CA ASP A 190 -16.31 1.18 10.29
C ASP A 190 -17.83 1.01 10.30
N SER A 191 -18.50 1.80 9.46
CA SER A 191 -19.95 1.64 9.28
C SER A 191 -20.28 0.25 8.70
N VAL A 192 -21.39 -0.35 9.15
CA VAL A 192 -21.86 -1.66 8.67
C VAL A 192 -22.12 -1.66 7.14
N LYS A 193 -22.39 -0.49 6.55
CA LYS A 193 -22.64 -0.31 5.12
C LYS A 193 -21.39 -0.58 4.25
N LEU A 194 -20.19 -0.56 4.82
CA LEU A 194 -18.95 -0.89 4.11
C LEU A 194 -18.85 -2.39 3.79
N SER A 195 -19.57 -3.25 4.52
CA SER A 195 -19.53 -4.72 4.44
C SER A 195 -18.16 -5.26 4.05
N THR A 196 -17.14 -4.89 4.83
CA THR A 196 -15.76 -5.34 4.71
C THR A 196 -15.67 -6.86 4.84
N ILE A 197 -14.53 -7.47 4.46
CA ILE A 197 -14.35 -8.92 4.60
C ILE A 197 -14.71 -9.38 6.02
N PRO A 198 -14.09 -8.85 7.10
CA PRO A 198 -14.44 -9.32 8.44
C PRO A 198 -15.86 -8.96 8.90
N GLN A 199 -16.54 -7.97 8.31
CA GLN A 199 -17.97 -7.72 8.56
C GLN A 199 -18.85 -8.80 7.92
N ARG A 200 -18.49 -9.30 6.74
CA ARG A 200 -19.28 -10.29 6.00
C ARG A 200 -19.11 -11.71 6.52
N ILE A 201 -17.86 -12.12 6.76
CA ILE A 201 -17.54 -13.53 7.09
C ILE A 201 -17.06 -13.72 8.53
N GLY A 202 -16.86 -12.64 9.28
CA GLY A 202 -16.35 -12.68 10.65
C GLY A 202 -14.83 -12.83 10.74
N VAL A 203 -14.27 -12.42 11.88
CA VAL A 203 -12.81 -12.37 12.12
C VAL A 203 -12.13 -13.72 11.91
N LYS A 204 -12.75 -14.83 12.35
CA LYS A 204 -12.17 -16.18 12.20
C LYS A 204 -11.97 -16.54 10.73
N ASN A 205 -12.99 -16.33 9.91
CA ASN A 205 -12.92 -16.68 8.49
C ASN A 205 -12.02 -15.71 7.71
N THR A 206 -11.94 -14.43 8.12
CA THR A 206 -10.95 -13.49 7.57
C THR A 206 -9.52 -13.99 7.78
N LYS A 207 -9.20 -14.54 8.97
CA LYS A 207 -7.89 -15.13 9.23
C LYS A 207 -7.65 -16.36 8.36
N ILE A 208 -8.64 -17.24 8.21
CA ILE A 208 -8.53 -18.42 7.34
C ILE A 208 -8.24 -18.00 5.88
N ILE A 209 -8.95 -16.99 5.35
CA ILE A 209 -8.67 -16.44 4.02
C ILE A 209 -7.23 -15.91 3.95
N GLY A 210 -6.78 -15.17 4.96
CA GLY A 210 -5.39 -14.70 5.02
C GLY A 210 -4.37 -15.83 4.97
N ILE A 211 -4.62 -16.94 5.66
CA ILE A 211 -3.76 -18.14 5.61
C ILE A 211 -3.76 -18.75 4.20
N LEU A 212 -4.92 -18.94 3.59
CA LEU A 212 -5.02 -19.50 2.24
C LEU A 212 -4.33 -18.62 1.19
N LEU A 213 -4.50 -17.31 1.29
CA LEU A 213 -3.84 -16.34 0.42
C LEU A 213 -2.31 -16.34 0.61
N LEU A 214 -1.81 -16.52 1.83
CA LEU A 214 -0.38 -16.64 2.09
C LEU A 214 0.22 -17.94 1.50
N ILE A 215 -0.54 -19.04 1.54
CA ILE A 215 -0.16 -20.27 0.85
C ILE A 215 -0.04 -20.02 -0.66
N VAL A 216 -1.05 -19.39 -1.27
CA VAL A 216 -1.01 -19.00 -2.69
C VAL A 216 0.19 -18.09 -2.99
N PHE A 217 0.40 -17.05 -2.18
CA PHE A 217 1.52 -16.11 -2.31
C PHE A 217 2.88 -16.80 -2.32
N PHE A 218 3.10 -17.77 -1.43
CA PHE A 218 4.34 -18.53 -1.38
C PHE A 218 4.51 -19.46 -2.60
N PHE A 219 3.47 -20.21 -2.96
CA PHE A 219 3.56 -21.16 -4.07
C PHE A 219 3.65 -20.49 -5.44
N LEU A 220 3.18 -19.24 -5.60
CA LEU A 220 3.36 -18.47 -6.83
C LEU A 220 4.82 -18.30 -7.24
N GLU A 221 5.77 -18.35 -6.29
CA GLU A 221 7.21 -18.27 -6.60
C GLU A 221 7.69 -19.42 -7.49
N TYR A 222 7.10 -20.61 -7.36
CA TYR A 222 7.48 -21.81 -8.11
C TYR A 222 6.89 -21.88 -9.53
N PHE A 223 6.05 -20.91 -9.89
CA PHE A 223 5.48 -20.80 -11.23
C PHE A 223 6.27 -19.85 -12.14
N LYS A 224 7.28 -19.15 -11.60
CA LYS A 224 8.18 -18.31 -12.39
C LYS A 224 9.14 -19.19 -13.19
N ASP A 225 9.54 -18.71 -14.36
CA ASP A 225 10.52 -19.38 -15.22
C ASP A 225 11.90 -19.37 -14.54
N GLU A 226 12.28 -18.24 -13.94
CA GLU A 226 13.52 -18.11 -13.17
C GLU A 226 13.28 -18.34 -11.68
N ILE A 227 13.74 -19.50 -11.18
CA ILE A 227 13.65 -19.86 -9.77
C ILE A 227 14.93 -19.47 -9.05
N ASP A 228 14.86 -18.42 -8.22
CA ASP A 228 15.94 -18.03 -7.32
C ASP A 228 15.72 -18.55 -5.89
N SER A 229 16.71 -19.29 -5.38
CA SER A 229 16.75 -19.77 -4.00
C SER A 229 16.61 -18.66 -2.95
N LYS A 230 17.18 -17.47 -3.19
CA LYS A 230 17.10 -16.35 -2.25
C LYS A 230 15.69 -15.75 -2.25
N ALA A 231 15.08 -15.59 -3.42
CA ALA A 231 13.69 -15.22 -3.55
C ALA A 231 12.75 -16.20 -2.81
N ILE A 232 12.96 -17.52 -2.95
CA ILE A 232 12.18 -18.53 -2.22
C ILE A 232 12.36 -18.40 -0.70
N ILE A 233 13.60 -18.33 -0.21
CA ILE A 233 13.90 -18.26 1.22
C ILE A 233 13.31 -16.99 1.83
N SER A 234 13.51 -15.83 1.18
CA SER A 234 12.96 -14.56 1.65
C SER A 234 11.43 -14.56 1.63
N THR A 235 10.81 -15.14 0.60
CA THR A 235 9.34 -15.29 0.48
C THR A 235 8.79 -16.22 1.55
N LEU A 236 9.50 -17.31 1.90
CA LEU A 236 9.11 -18.18 3.01
C LEU A 236 9.15 -17.43 4.35
N MET A 237 10.26 -16.73 4.63
CA MET A 237 10.41 -15.97 5.87
C MET A 237 9.32 -14.91 6.01
N ILE A 238 9.05 -14.14 4.94
CA ILE A 238 8.03 -13.10 4.99
C ILE A 238 6.61 -13.67 5.10
N THR A 239 6.37 -14.84 4.49
CA THR A 239 5.11 -15.57 4.64
C THR A 239 4.86 -15.93 6.10
N LEU A 240 5.87 -16.46 6.81
CA LEU A 240 5.74 -16.82 8.23
C LEU A 240 5.53 -15.59 9.13
N ILE A 241 6.23 -14.49 8.84
CA ILE A 241 6.05 -13.22 9.57
C ILE A 241 4.65 -12.67 9.33
N ALA A 242 4.19 -12.59 8.09
CA ALA A 242 2.84 -12.11 7.76
C ALA A 242 1.76 -13.02 8.38
N LEU A 243 1.96 -14.33 8.36
CA LEU A 243 1.08 -15.32 8.98
C LEU A 243 0.91 -15.04 10.48
N MET A 244 2.03 -14.81 11.19
CA MET A 244 2.01 -14.45 12.60
C MET A 244 1.14 -13.21 12.84
N PHE A 245 1.31 -12.15 12.04
CA PHE A 245 0.52 -10.92 12.18
C PHE A 245 -0.97 -11.11 11.85
N VAL A 246 -1.31 -11.96 10.88
CA VAL A 246 -2.72 -12.28 10.58
C VAL A 246 -3.35 -13.05 11.74
N ILE A 247 -2.68 -14.08 12.26
CA ILE A 247 -3.21 -14.93 13.33
C ILE A 247 -3.45 -14.15 14.62
N PHE A 248 -2.52 -13.25 15.00
CA PHE A 248 -2.64 -12.50 16.26
C PHE A 248 -3.47 -11.21 16.14
N SER A 249 -3.86 -10.80 14.93
CA SER A 249 -4.75 -9.65 14.73
C SER A 249 -6.09 -9.81 15.46
N ASN A 250 -6.60 -8.73 16.05
CA ASN A 250 -7.87 -8.74 16.79
C ASN A 250 -8.51 -7.35 16.84
N LYS A 251 -9.78 -7.26 17.23
CA LYS A 251 -10.55 -6.00 17.23
C LYS A 251 -9.98 -4.94 18.18
N HIS A 252 -9.37 -5.36 19.28
CA HIS A 252 -8.85 -4.50 20.35
C HIS A 252 -7.32 -4.37 20.31
N GLN A 253 -6.71 -4.65 19.17
CA GLN A 253 -5.28 -4.52 18.97
C GLN A 253 -4.82 -3.07 19.12
N SER A 254 -3.57 -2.87 19.52
CA SER A 254 -3.00 -1.52 19.61
C SER A 254 -2.97 -0.84 18.24
N LYS A 255 -3.08 0.50 18.20
CA LYS A 255 -2.99 1.26 16.94
C LYS A 255 -1.72 0.92 16.15
N TYR A 256 -0.60 0.75 16.86
CA TYR A 256 0.72 0.46 16.28
C TYR A 256 0.86 -0.97 15.76
N TYR A 257 -0.01 -1.91 16.16
CA TYR A 257 0.03 -3.27 15.62
C TYR A 257 -0.08 -3.25 14.10
N SER A 258 -1.17 -2.69 13.57
CA SER A 258 -1.34 -2.60 12.12
C SER A 258 -0.49 -1.45 11.54
N ALA A 259 -0.64 -0.23 12.07
CA ALA A 259 -0.08 0.98 11.46
C ALA A 259 1.44 1.16 11.60
N PHE A 260 2.12 0.25 12.29
CA PHE A 260 3.58 0.22 12.35
C PHE A 260 4.07 -1.19 12.07
N TRP A 261 3.70 -2.19 12.88
CA TRP A 261 4.30 -3.52 12.73
C TRP A 261 3.90 -4.26 11.45
N VAL A 262 2.61 -4.27 11.09
CA VAL A 262 2.16 -4.91 9.84
C VAL A 262 2.65 -4.14 8.61
N GLU A 263 2.58 -2.80 8.64
CA GLU A 263 3.10 -1.95 7.58
C GLU A 263 4.63 -2.05 7.41
N SER A 264 5.37 -2.46 8.44
CA SER A 264 6.83 -2.69 8.38
C SER A 264 7.22 -3.96 7.63
N ILE A 265 6.29 -4.90 7.41
CA ILE A 265 6.60 -6.21 6.82
C ILE A 265 7.34 -6.07 5.48
N PRO A 266 6.90 -5.24 4.51
CA PRO A 266 7.69 -4.93 3.31
C PRO A 266 9.13 -4.48 3.54
N ILE A 267 9.36 -3.63 4.54
CA ILE A 267 10.68 -3.10 4.88
C ILE A 267 11.56 -4.24 5.42
N LEU A 268 10.98 -5.11 6.25
CA LEU A 268 11.65 -6.32 6.75
C LEU A 268 11.98 -7.28 5.61
N TRP A 269 11.09 -7.45 4.64
CA TRP A 269 11.34 -8.30 3.48
C TRP A 269 12.54 -7.79 2.69
N LEU A 270 12.62 -6.49 2.40
CA LEU A 270 13.77 -5.92 1.73
C LEU A 270 15.06 -6.16 2.53
N GLY A 271 15.02 -5.94 3.85
CA GLY A 271 16.16 -6.21 4.72
C GLY A 271 16.63 -7.67 4.68
N ILE A 272 15.69 -8.63 4.68
CA ILE A 272 16.00 -10.06 4.54
C ILE A 272 16.68 -10.33 3.20
N LEU A 273 16.14 -9.80 2.10
CA LEU A 273 16.67 -10.03 0.76
C LEU A 273 18.10 -9.47 0.63
N LEU A 274 18.35 -8.25 1.13
CA LEU A 274 19.69 -7.64 1.13
C LEU A 274 20.71 -8.42 1.96
N VAL A 275 20.30 -9.09 3.04
CA VAL A 275 21.18 -9.92 3.87
C VAL A 275 21.51 -11.25 3.20
N LEU A 276 20.59 -11.79 2.39
CA LEU A 276 20.84 -13.01 1.60
C LEU A 276 21.80 -12.77 0.41
N GLY A 277 22.06 -11.50 0.08
CA GLY A 277 23.04 -11.04 -0.91
C GLY A 277 22.62 -11.31 -2.34
#